data_AF-A0A6J1N9K3-F1
#
_entry.id   AF-A0A6J1N9K3-F1
#
_cell.length_a   1.000
_cell.length_b   1.000
_cell.length_c   1.000
_cell.angle_alpha   90.00
_cell.angle_beta   90.00
_cell.angle_gamma   90.00
#
_symmetry.space_group_name_H-M   'P 1'
#
loop_
_entity.id
_entity.type
_entity.pdbx_description
1 polymer ?
#
loop_
_entity_poly.entity_id
_entity_poly.type
_entity_poly.pdbx_seq_one_letter_code
_entity_poly.pdbx_strand_id
1 'polypeptide(L)'
;MILITWVLVAVTALWLYFRRRYSRFTSRGVKHLPVVPLLGHMLPIMMKKHHVAYHIDMMYHKFASERFIGRYEFVSPTIVIKDLKLIKKITIKDFEHFIDHKDFTDATLDPLFGRNLFSLTGHEWKQMRSFLSPAFTSSKIRHMMPMIEEVAKQMTEALKSDLKKSESSYIEVDCKDLTTRSTNDVIASCAFGLKTDSYKEPNNPFYIVAKNITSFELRHFILFFTYASFPALFRLLKLTLLTKETVQFYKDLVLNTMKDREVRNILRPDMIHLLMEAKKGTLKNDDKNVIKDFGFAAVDESTLANKTEFRAWSDLDLVAQAVIFLVAGFETVSSALTSALYELANNKDVQDKLAEEIKEFDAKNNGKMDFETVSSMNYMDMVVSEVLRVWPPLTILDRICVKPYNLGKPNKDASDDFTVNKGEVVVIPVWSLHHDPNYFRDPEKFDPERFSEENRREIDPFIYMPFGIGPRNCIASRFALCELKVLLYLIIKEFEICPSPRTVYPERLSAGSFHNRFDSGHWVRFNIRS
;
A
#
# COMPACT_ATOMS: atom_id res chain seq x y z
N MET A 1 -14.53 -52.83 9.55
CA MET A 1 -13.61 -53.00 8.41
C MET A 1 -13.91 -52.03 7.27
N ILE A 2 -15.14 -51.99 6.74
CA ILE A 2 -15.52 -51.09 5.61
C ILE A 2 -15.23 -49.60 5.89
N LEU A 3 -15.61 -49.08 7.06
CA LEU A 3 -15.33 -47.69 7.44
C LEU A 3 -13.82 -47.37 7.47
N ILE A 4 -13.02 -48.29 8.00
CA ILE A 4 -11.55 -48.15 8.08
C ILE A 4 -10.94 -48.12 6.68
N THR A 5 -11.42 -48.99 5.78
CA THR A 5 -10.99 -49.00 4.37
C THR A 5 -11.31 -47.68 3.67
N TRP A 6 -12.52 -47.13 3.84
CA TRP A 6 -12.89 -45.85 3.23
C TRP A 6 -12.10 -44.66 3.79
N VAL A 7 -11.85 -44.66 5.11
CA VAL A 7 -10.97 -43.64 5.73
C VAL A 7 -9.56 -43.75 5.15
N LEU A 8 -9.00 -44.95 5.00
CA LEU A 8 -7.67 -45.15 4.44
C LEU A 8 -7.58 -44.74 2.96
N VAL A 9 -8.62 -45.04 2.17
CA VAL A 9 -8.74 -44.58 0.77
C VAL A 9 -8.79 -43.05 0.72
N ALA A 10 -9.61 -42.41 1.56
CA ALA A 10 -9.73 -40.96 1.61
C ALA A 10 -8.41 -40.29 2.03
N VAL A 11 -7.74 -40.80 3.07
CA VAL A 11 -6.43 -40.30 3.52
C VAL A 11 -5.37 -40.46 2.44
N THR A 12 -5.34 -41.61 1.75
CA THR A 12 -4.39 -41.87 0.66
C THR A 12 -4.67 -40.94 -0.53
N ALA A 13 -5.93 -40.75 -0.91
CA ALA A 13 -6.33 -39.83 -1.98
C ALA A 13 -5.95 -38.39 -1.64
N LEU A 14 -6.20 -37.93 -0.42
CA LEU A 14 -5.78 -36.61 0.07
C LEU A 14 -4.26 -36.46 0.05
N TRP A 15 -3.53 -37.47 0.52
CA TRP A 15 -2.06 -37.46 0.51
C TRP A 15 -1.50 -37.38 -0.92
N LEU A 16 -2.02 -38.18 -1.85
CA LEU A 16 -1.63 -38.13 -3.27
C LEU A 16 -1.98 -36.78 -3.91
N TYR A 17 -3.14 -36.22 -3.59
CA TYR A 17 -3.56 -34.90 -4.03
C TYR A 17 -2.56 -33.81 -3.59
N PHE A 18 -2.25 -33.73 -2.29
CA PHE A 18 -1.29 -32.77 -1.77
C PHE A 18 0.12 -33.01 -2.32
N ARG A 19 0.56 -34.27 -2.42
CA ARG A 19 1.87 -34.61 -3.00
C ARG A 19 1.98 -34.11 -4.44
N ARG A 20 0.95 -34.31 -5.26
CA ARG A 20 0.90 -33.82 -6.65
C ARG A 20 0.85 -32.30 -6.72
N ARG A 21 0.12 -31.66 -5.80
CA ARG A 21 0.01 -30.18 -5.76
C ARG A 21 1.36 -29.54 -5.40
N TYR A 22 2.02 -30.09 -4.39
CA TYR A 22 3.27 -29.58 -3.85
C TYR A 22 4.51 -30.02 -4.64
N SER A 23 4.36 -30.91 -5.63
CA SER A 23 5.44 -31.27 -6.57
C SER A 23 5.61 -30.28 -7.74
N ARG A 24 4.81 -29.22 -7.81
CA ARG A 24 4.82 -28.24 -8.93
C ARG A 24 6.19 -27.59 -9.13
N PHE A 25 6.89 -27.27 -8.05
CA PHE A 25 8.21 -26.64 -8.09
C PHE A 25 9.35 -27.67 -8.17
N THR A 26 9.32 -28.69 -7.32
CA THR A 26 10.37 -29.73 -7.29
C THR A 26 10.51 -30.47 -8.62
N SER A 27 9.41 -30.71 -9.34
CA SER A 27 9.43 -31.41 -10.64
C SER A 27 10.13 -30.64 -11.76
N ARG A 28 10.44 -29.35 -11.55
CA ARG A 28 11.09 -28.46 -12.51
C ARG A 28 12.35 -27.80 -11.94
N GLY A 29 12.90 -28.33 -10.85
CA GLY A 29 14.13 -27.82 -10.23
C GLY A 29 14.00 -26.47 -9.52
N VAL A 30 12.78 -25.95 -9.32
CA VAL A 30 12.56 -24.69 -8.59
C VAL A 30 12.65 -24.95 -7.08
N LYS A 31 13.53 -24.22 -6.39
CA LYS A 31 13.72 -24.36 -4.94
C LYS A 31 12.57 -23.72 -4.16
N HIS A 32 12.19 -24.34 -3.05
CA HIS A 32 11.24 -23.81 -2.07
C HIS A 32 11.51 -24.41 -0.69
N LEU A 33 10.90 -23.85 0.35
CA LEU A 33 10.95 -24.42 1.71
C LEU A 33 10.12 -25.71 1.82
N PRO A 34 10.37 -26.55 2.84
CA PRO A 34 9.49 -27.67 3.15
C PRO A 34 8.05 -27.21 3.37
N VAL A 35 7.10 -27.93 2.76
CA VAL A 35 5.70 -27.53 2.71
C VAL A 35 4.90 -28.27 3.77
N VAL A 36 4.10 -27.54 4.56
CA VAL A 36 3.14 -28.15 5.48
C VAL A 36 1.85 -28.46 4.71
N PRO A 37 1.30 -29.68 4.77
CA PRO A 37 0.03 -30.00 4.13
C PRO A 37 -1.08 -29.02 4.52
N LEU A 38 -1.94 -28.65 3.56
CA LEU A 38 -3.03 -27.67 3.66
C LEU A 38 -2.59 -26.21 3.84
N LEU A 39 -1.64 -25.95 4.74
CA LEU A 39 -1.24 -24.59 5.14
C LEU A 39 -0.08 -24.03 4.30
N GLY A 40 0.60 -24.86 3.53
CA GLY A 40 1.71 -24.41 2.69
C GLY A 40 2.83 -23.80 3.53
N HIS A 41 3.25 -22.60 3.16
CA HIS A 41 4.19 -21.77 3.93
C HIS A 41 3.48 -20.70 4.78
N MET A 42 2.16 -20.76 4.93
CA MET A 42 1.40 -19.78 5.74
C MET A 42 1.43 -20.10 7.23
N LEU A 43 1.78 -21.33 7.64
CA LEU A 43 1.72 -21.76 9.04
C LEU A 43 2.49 -20.82 9.99
N PRO A 44 3.77 -20.43 9.75
CA PRO A 44 4.48 -19.53 10.67
C PRO A 44 3.83 -18.15 10.79
N ILE A 45 3.18 -17.66 9.72
CA ILE A 45 2.49 -16.36 9.72
C ILE A 45 1.20 -16.47 10.54
N MET A 46 0.42 -17.53 10.32
CA MET A 46 -0.83 -17.79 11.06
C MET A 46 -0.58 -18.05 12.55
N MET A 47 0.53 -18.69 12.91
CA MET A 47 0.95 -18.89 14.29
C MET A 47 1.56 -17.63 14.93
N LYS A 48 1.51 -16.48 14.25
CA LYS A 48 2.14 -15.22 14.69
C LYS A 48 3.61 -15.39 15.07
N LYS A 49 4.34 -16.24 14.35
CA LYS A 49 5.80 -16.42 14.52
C LYS A 49 6.60 -15.50 13.62
N HIS A 50 6.13 -15.26 12.39
CA HIS A 50 6.79 -14.38 11.43
C HIS A 50 5.81 -13.34 10.88
N HIS A 51 6.34 -12.16 10.55
CA HIS A 51 5.71 -11.24 9.61
C HIS A 51 5.86 -11.79 8.17
N VAL A 52 4.93 -11.46 7.27
CA VAL A 52 4.96 -11.95 5.88
C VAL A 52 6.24 -11.53 5.14
N ALA A 53 6.68 -10.28 5.34
CA ALA A 53 7.89 -9.73 4.73
C ALA A 53 9.12 -10.54 5.13
N TYR A 54 9.34 -10.75 6.44
CA TYR A 54 10.47 -11.51 6.96
C TYR A 54 10.46 -12.97 6.53
N HIS A 55 9.28 -13.57 6.36
CA HIS A 55 9.22 -14.94 5.88
C HIS A 55 9.67 -15.07 4.42
N ILE A 56 9.27 -14.12 3.57
CA ILE A 56 9.71 -14.07 2.17
C ILE A 56 11.19 -13.69 2.09
N ASP A 57 11.64 -12.78 2.95
CA ASP A 57 13.03 -12.35 3.03
C ASP A 57 14.00 -13.47 3.43
N MET A 58 13.62 -14.28 4.41
CA MET A 58 14.35 -15.49 4.76
C MET A 58 14.48 -16.44 3.56
N MET A 59 13.41 -16.60 2.76
CA MET A 59 13.45 -17.44 1.56
C MET A 59 14.33 -16.82 0.46
N TYR A 60 14.27 -15.50 0.30
CA TYR A 60 15.09 -14.73 -0.64
C TYR A 60 16.58 -14.99 -0.41
N HIS A 61 17.03 -14.81 0.83
CA HIS A 61 18.43 -14.99 1.23
C HIS A 61 18.86 -16.46 1.24
N LYS A 62 18.01 -17.38 1.72
CA LYS A 62 18.33 -18.82 1.74
C LYS A 62 18.63 -19.39 0.36
N PHE A 63 17.99 -18.84 -0.67
CA PHE A 63 18.13 -19.28 -2.05
C PHE A 63 18.76 -18.18 -2.92
N ALA A 64 19.83 -17.54 -2.44
CA ALA A 64 20.45 -16.37 -3.07
C ALA A 64 20.83 -16.59 -4.54
N SER A 65 21.32 -17.77 -4.92
CA SER A 65 21.73 -18.12 -6.30
C SER A 65 20.58 -18.35 -7.28
N GLU A 66 19.35 -18.48 -6.79
CA GLU A 66 18.17 -18.75 -7.63
C GLU A 66 17.63 -17.45 -8.25
N ARG A 67 17.24 -17.53 -9.53
CA ARG A 67 16.62 -16.40 -10.26
C ARG A 67 15.19 -16.14 -9.80
N PHE A 68 14.49 -17.20 -9.40
CA PHE A 68 13.16 -17.18 -8.81
C PHE A 68 12.97 -18.43 -7.95
N ILE A 69 12.08 -18.34 -6.96
CA ILE A 69 11.82 -19.42 -6.01
C ILE A 69 10.33 -19.71 -5.89
N GLY A 70 10.00 -20.93 -5.48
CA GLY A 70 8.64 -21.38 -5.25
C GLY A 70 8.18 -21.08 -3.83
N ARG A 71 6.91 -20.72 -3.68
CA ARG A 71 6.23 -20.59 -2.40
C ARG A 71 4.81 -21.14 -2.53
N TYR A 72 4.26 -21.71 -1.46
CA TYR A 72 2.86 -22.11 -1.42
C TYR A 72 2.10 -21.24 -0.42
N GLU A 73 1.14 -20.48 -0.94
CA GLU A 73 0.09 -19.86 -0.12
C GLU A 73 -1.05 -20.85 0.03
N PHE A 74 -1.08 -21.52 1.18
CA PHE A 74 -1.96 -22.66 1.42
C PHE A 74 -1.70 -23.79 0.40
N VAL A 75 -2.63 -24.02 -0.52
CA VAL A 75 -2.50 -24.99 -1.62
C VAL A 75 -2.09 -24.34 -2.95
N SER A 76 -1.99 -23.02 -3.01
CA SER A 76 -1.75 -22.26 -4.23
C SER A 76 -0.26 -21.95 -4.43
N PRO A 77 0.35 -22.28 -5.59
CA PRO A 77 1.73 -21.99 -5.89
C PRO A 77 1.87 -20.51 -6.27
N THR A 78 2.90 -19.91 -5.73
CA THR A 78 3.29 -18.53 -5.93
C THR A 78 4.77 -18.51 -6.28
N ILE A 79 5.15 -17.77 -7.32
CA ILE A 79 6.54 -17.66 -7.78
C ILE A 79 7.10 -16.35 -7.26
N VAL A 80 8.14 -16.39 -6.43
CA VAL A 80 8.85 -15.18 -5.97
C VAL A 80 9.97 -14.89 -6.96
N ILE A 81 9.89 -13.73 -7.64
CA ILE A 81 10.84 -13.31 -8.66
C ILE A 81 11.96 -12.49 -8.00
N LYS A 82 13.21 -12.90 -8.21
CA LYS A 82 14.40 -12.24 -7.64
C LYS A 82 15.26 -11.53 -8.68
N ASP A 83 15.32 -12.09 -9.89
CA ASP A 83 16.11 -11.56 -11.02
C ASP A 83 15.49 -10.24 -11.55
N LEU A 84 16.26 -9.15 -11.48
CA LEU A 84 15.84 -7.81 -11.95
C LEU A 84 15.43 -7.78 -13.43
N LYS A 85 16.05 -8.61 -14.28
CA LYS A 85 15.67 -8.71 -15.70
C LYS A 85 14.30 -9.36 -15.85
N LEU A 86 13.96 -10.33 -15.00
CA LEU A 86 12.61 -10.92 -14.98
C LEU A 86 11.59 -9.94 -14.41
N ILE A 87 11.92 -9.20 -13.35
CA ILE A 87 11.06 -8.15 -12.81
C ILE A 87 10.70 -7.14 -13.92
N LYS A 88 11.71 -6.59 -14.61
CA LYS A 88 11.50 -5.67 -15.74
C LYS A 88 10.65 -6.25 -16.86
N LYS A 89 10.84 -7.54 -17.18
CA LYS A 89 10.02 -8.21 -18.20
C LYS A 89 8.57 -8.32 -17.74
N ILE A 90 8.33 -8.86 -16.56
CA ILE A 90 6.99 -9.10 -16.01
C ILE A 90 6.20 -7.80 -15.82
N THR A 91 6.84 -6.74 -15.34
CA THR A 91 6.14 -5.51 -14.97
C THR A 91 6.02 -4.49 -16.11
N ILE A 92 6.88 -4.57 -17.12
CA ILE A 92 6.92 -3.60 -18.23
C ILE A 92 6.85 -4.28 -19.59
N LYS A 93 7.88 -5.05 -19.98
CA LYS A 93 8.03 -5.49 -21.39
C LYS A 93 6.93 -6.47 -21.83
N ASP A 94 6.66 -7.45 -20.98
CA ASP A 94 5.73 -8.54 -21.22
C ASP A 94 4.50 -8.40 -20.31
N PHE A 95 4.18 -7.16 -19.93
CA PHE A 95 3.09 -6.81 -19.00
C PHE A 95 1.73 -7.41 -19.41
N GLU A 96 1.47 -7.59 -20.71
CA GLU A 96 0.23 -8.20 -21.21
C GLU A 96 0.03 -9.67 -20.77
N HIS A 97 1.07 -10.33 -20.25
CA HIS A 97 0.97 -11.65 -19.61
C HIS A 97 0.63 -11.56 -18.12
N PHE A 98 0.76 -10.39 -17.51
CA PHE A 98 0.73 -10.16 -16.07
C PHE A 98 -0.08 -8.91 -15.70
N ILE A 99 -1.20 -8.68 -16.37
CA ILE A 99 -2.00 -7.46 -16.22
C ILE A 99 -2.71 -7.40 -14.86
N ASP A 100 -3.07 -8.55 -14.29
CA ASP A 100 -4.05 -8.63 -13.20
C ASP A 100 -3.37 -8.78 -11.83
N HIS A 101 -4.06 -8.32 -10.78
CA HIS A 101 -3.69 -8.59 -9.39
C HIS A 101 -4.42 -9.81 -8.86
N LYS A 102 -3.89 -10.38 -7.78
CA LYS A 102 -4.52 -11.43 -7.00
C LYS A 102 -5.76 -10.90 -6.30
N ASP A 103 -6.90 -11.50 -6.62
CA ASP A 103 -8.16 -11.23 -5.93
C ASP A 103 -8.21 -11.87 -4.53
N PHE A 104 -8.97 -11.22 -3.65
CA PHE A 104 -9.19 -11.67 -2.27
C PHE A 104 -10.65 -12.05 -1.98
N THR A 105 -11.55 -11.83 -2.93
CA THR A 105 -12.98 -12.13 -2.81
C THR A 105 -13.63 -12.34 -4.19
N ASP A 106 -14.90 -12.68 -4.20
CA ASP A 106 -15.73 -12.76 -5.39
C ASP A 106 -16.43 -11.41 -5.63
N ALA A 107 -16.22 -10.81 -6.81
CA ALA A 107 -16.77 -9.49 -7.14
C ALA A 107 -18.31 -9.43 -7.17
N THR A 108 -18.98 -10.58 -7.29
CA THR A 108 -20.45 -10.63 -7.22
C THR A 108 -20.97 -10.61 -5.78
N LEU A 109 -20.17 -11.13 -4.83
CA LEU A 109 -20.51 -11.16 -3.41
C LEU A 109 -20.05 -9.88 -2.68
N ASP A 110 -18.85 -9.39 -3.01
CA ASP A 110 -18.25 -8.17 -2.45
C ASP A 110 -17.92 -7.15 -3.56
N PRO A 111 -18.92 -6.48 -4.15
CA PRO A 111 -18.70 -5.59 -5.28
C PRO A 111 -17.79 -4.40 -4.95
N LEU A 112 -17.83 -3.85 -3.73
CA LEU A 112 -16.95 -2.74 -3.35
C LEU A 112 -15.45 -3.12 -3.38
N PHE A 113 -15.13 -4.37 -3.06
CA PHE A 113 -13.75 -4.89 -3.15
C PHE A 113 -13.42 -5.51 -4.52
N GLY A 114 -14.39 -6.04 -5.24
CA GLY A 114 -14.15 -6.69 -6.55
C GLY A 114 -14.28 -5.78 -7.76
N ARG A 115 -14.91 -4.61 -7.65
CA ARG A 115 -15.13 -3.66 -8.76
C ARG A 115 -14.30 -2.38 -8.67
N ASN A 116 -13.36 -2.31 -7.73
CA ASN A 116 -12.46 -1.17 -7.62
C ASN A 116 -11.23 -1.30 -8.54
N LEU A 117 -10.55 -0.18 -8.79
CA LEU A 117 -9.38 -0.10 -9.68
C LEU A 117 -8.28 -1.14 -9.38
N PHE A 118 -8.07 -1.51 -8.12
CA PHE A 118 -7.04 -2.49 -7.76
C PHE A 118 -7.42 -3.89 -8.27
N SER A 119 -8.65 -4.32 -8.02
CA SER A 119 -9.14 -5.67 -8.30
C SER A 119 -9.68 -5.86 -9.73
N LEU A 120 -10.04 -4.79 -10.44
CA LEU A 120 -10.47 -4.92 -11.84
C LEU A 120 -9.38 -5.60 -12.67
N THR A 121 -9.81 -6.37 -13.68
CA THR A 121 -8.94 -7.18 -14.53
C THR A 121 -9.00 -6.78 -16.00
N GLY A 122 -7.95 -7.12 -16.74
CA GLY A 122 -7.86 -6.99 -18.19
C GLY A 122 -8.29 -5.61 -18.73
N HIS A 123 -9.24 -5.63 -19.65
CA HIS A 123 -9.71 -4.41 -20.34
C HIS A 123 -10.48 -3.47 -19.41
N GLU A 124 -11.27 -4.00 -18.46
CA GLU A 124 -12.03 -3.16 -17.52
C GLU A 124 -11.10 -2.33 -16.65
N TRP A 125 -10.00 -2.95 -16.20
CA TRP A 125 -8.95 -2.22 -15.47
C TRP A 125 -8.31 -1.12 -16.31
N LYS A 126 -7.92 -1.42 -17.56
CA LYS A 126 -7.31 -0.41 -18.46
C LYS A 126 -8.24 0.80 -18.63
N GLN A 127 -9.54 0.55 -18.83
CA GLN A 127 -10.55 1.60 -18.93
C GLN A 127 -10.70 2.38 -17.62
N MET A 128 -10.84 1.71 -16.48
CA MET A 128 -11.01 2.39 -15.18
C MET A 128 -9.75 3.19 -14.81
N ARG A 129 -8.55 2.66 -15.09
CA ARG A 129 -7.29 3.37 -14.89
C ARG A 129 -7.26 4.65 -15.71
N SER A 130 -7.53 4.55 -17.00
CA SER A 130 -7.60 5.73 -17.88
C SER A 130 -8.71 6.71 -17.47
N PHE A 131 -9.82 6.22 -16.90
CA PHE A 131 -10.93 7.04 -16.41
C PHE A 131 -10.55 7.86 -15.17
N LEU A 132 -9.78 7.28 -14.25
CA LEU A 132 -9.40 7.92 -12.98
C LEU A 132 -8.11 8.73 -13.07
N SER A 133 -7.21 8.40 -13.99
CA SER A 133 -5.91 9.07 -14.17
C SER A 133 -5.96 10.61 -14.13
N PRO A 134 -6.88 11.28 -14.87
CA PRO A 134 -6.95 12.73 -14.86
C PRO A 134 -7.20 13.35 -13.46
N ALA A 135 -7.81 12.59 -12.53
CA ALA A 135 -8.12 13.04 -11.18
C ALA A 135 -6.86 13.13 -10.28
N PHE A 136 -5.76 12.46 -10.65
CA PHE A 136 -4.52 12.39 -9.87
C PHE A 136 -3.36 13.21 -10.46
N THR A 137 -3.67 14.16 -11.35
CA THR A 137 -2.69 15.11 -11.85
C THR A 137 -2.26 16.11 -10.78
N SER A 138 -1.05 16.66 -10.89
CA SER A 138 -0.52 17.65 -9.94
C SER A 138 -1.43 18.88 -9.79
N SER A 139 -2.13 19.28 -10.86
CA SER A 139 -3.11 20.38 -10.83
C SER A 139 -4.30 20.06 -9.92
N LYS A 140 -4.89 18.86 -10.03
CA LYS A 140 -6.00 18.46 -9.16
C LYS A 140 -5.55 18.28 -7.71
N ILE A 141 -4.36 17.74 -7.48
CA ILE A 141 -3.81 17.58 -6.13
C ILE A 141 -3.52 18.94 -5.48
N ARG A 142 -3.02 19.92 -6.25
CA ARG A 142 -2.87 21.31 -5.77
C ARG A 142 -4.17 21.89 -5.22
N HIS A 143 -5.30 21.62 -5.88
CA HIS A 143 -6.60 22.08 -5.38
C HIS A 143 -7.06 21.37 -4.10
N MET A 144 -6.57 20.16 -3.83
CA MET A 144 -6.87 19.41 -2.60
C MET A 144 -5.94 19.76 -1.43
N MET A 145 -4.73 20.27 -1.71
CA MET A 145 -3.74 20.58 -0.68
C MET A 145 -4.26 21.44 0.48
N PRO A 146 -5.09 22.48 0.29
CA PRO A 146 -5.62 23.25 1.42
C PRO A 146 -6.41 22.40 2.43
N MET A 147 -7.09 21.34 1.97
CA MET A 147 -7.80 20.41 2.85
C MET A 147 -6.82 19.54 3.66
N ILE A 148 -5.69 19.14 3.06
CA ILE A 148 -4.61 18.41 3.73
C ILE A 148 -3.97 19.30 4.80
N GLU A 149 -3.66 20.55 4.45
CA GLU A 149 -3.07 21.54 5.35
C GLU A 149 -4.01 21.83 6.53
N GLU A 150 -5.32 21.93 6.30
CA GLU A 150 -6.32 22.12 7.37
C GLU A 150 -6.28 20.98 8.39
N VAL A 151 -6.26 19.73 7.94
CA VAL A 151 -6.19 18.55 8.82
C VAL A 151 -4.85 18.51 9.57
N ALA A 152 -3.75 18.82 8.88
CA ALA A 152 -2.43 18.86 9.50
C ALA A 152 -2.34 19.93 10.61
N LYS A 153 -2.96 21.10 10.40
CA LYS A 153 -3.10 22.14 11.44
C LYS A 153 -3.92 21.64 12.62
N GLN A 154 -5.10 21.04 12.38
CA GLN A 154 -5.93 20.47 13.44
C GLN A 154 -5.16 19.46 14.30
N MET A 155 -4.39 18.58 13.66
CA MET A 155 -3.53 17.62 14.35
C MET A 155 -2.49 18.31 15.24
N THR A 156 -1.73 19.29 14.70
CA THR A 156 -0.70 19.99 15.49
C THR A 156 -1.29 20.84 16.62
N GLU A 157 -2.45 21.47 16.41
CA GLU A 157 -3.18 22.21 17.44
C GLU A 157 -3.64 21.29 18.57
N ALA A 158 -4.11 20.09 18.24
CA ALA A 158 -4.52 19.09 19.21
C ALA A 158 -3.33 18.63 20.08
N LEU A 159 -2.19 18.32 19.46
CA LEU A 159 -0.95 17.97 20.17
C LEU A 159 -0.46 19.12 21.07
N LYS A 160 -0.49 20.37 20.58
CA LYS A 160 -0.17 21.56 21.41
C LYS A 160 -1.11 21.70 22.61
N SER A 161 -2.40 21.44 22.40
CA SER A 161 -3.41 21.48 23.46
C SER A 161 -3.13 20.44 24.54
N ASP A 162 -2.82 19.20 24.14
CA ASP A 162 -2.55 18.12 25.08
C ASP A 162 -1.22 18.32 25.83
N LEU A 163 -0.20 18.86 25.16
CA LEU A 163 1.04 19.25 25.82
C LEU A 163 0.81 20.32 26.90
N LYS A 164 0.04 21.37 26.59
CA LYS A 164 -0.33 22.41 27.57
C LYS A 164 -1.07 21.85 28.79
N LYS A 165 -1.94 20.85 28.59
CA LYS A 165 -2.68 20.18 29.68
C LYS A 165 -1.81 19.25 30.51
N SER A 166 -0.75 18.67 29.91
CA SER A 166 0.09 17.68 30.58
C SER A 166 1.00 18.26 31.68
N GLU A 167 1.16 19.59 31.72
CA GLU A 167 2.12 20.31 32.59
C GLU A 167 3.58 19.80 32.48
N SER A 168 3.87 19.01 31.45
CA SER A 168 5.17 18.41 31.14
C SER A 168 5.83 19.14 29.97
N SER A 169 7.15 19.00 29.85
CA SER A 169 7.89 19.48 28.66
C SER A 169 7.60 18.64 27.40
N TYR A 170 7.02 17.45 27.58
CA TYR A 170 6.67 16.52 26.49
C TYR A 170 5.37 15.75 26.74
N ILE A 171 4.79 15.25 25.67
CA ILE A 171 3.73 14.22 25.69
C ILE A 171 4.20 12.95 25.00
N GLU A 172 3.80 11.79 25.53
CA GLU A 172 3.97 10.50 24.86
C GLU A 172 2.75 10.21 23.98
N VAL A 173 3.00 9.88 22.72
CA VAL A 173 1.94 9.71 21.71
C VAL A 173 2.13 8.36 21.02
N ASP A 174 1.03 7.60 20.89
CA ASP A 174 0.95 6.49 19.93
C ASP A 174 0.83 7.09 18.53
N CYS A 175 1.95 7.16 17.81
CA CYS A 175 2.01 7.71 16.47
C CYS A 175 1.07 7.01 15.51
N LYS A 176 0.80 5.71 15.69
CA LYS A 176 -0.04 5.01 14.75
C LYS A 176 -1.51 5.36 14.95
N ASP A 177 -1.98 5.54 16.19
CA ASP A 177 -3.33 6.08 16.43
C ASP A 177 -3.47 7.52 15.92
N LEU A 178 -2.51 8.39 16.22
CA LEU A 178 -2.47 9.78 15.73
C LEU A 178 -2.54 9.84 14.20
N THR A 179 -1.60 9.18 13.53
CA THR A 179 -1.48 9.26 12.07
C THR A 179 -2.66 8.62 11.36
N THR A 180 -3.18 7.50 11.87
CA THR A 180 -4.37 6.86 11.29
C THR A 180 -5.61 7.75 11.43
N ARG A 181 -5.74 8.56 12.48
CA ARG A 181 -6.81 9.57 12.57
C ARG A 181 -6.60 10.72 11.58
N SER A 182 -5.39 11.23 11.45
CA SER A 182 -5.11 12.33 10.53
C SER A 182 -5.30 11.93 9.07
N THR A 183 -4.80 10.77 8.64
CA THR A 183 -4.99 10.30 7.26
C THR A 183 -6.45 9.95 6.97
N ASN A 184 -7.20 9.48 7.97
CA ASN A 184 -8.65 9.35 7.86
C ASN A 184 -9.34 10.67 7.54
N ASP A 185 -8.97 11.73 8.25
CA ASP A 185 -9.61 13.04 8.10
C ASP A 185 -9.22 13.70 6.78
N VAL A 186 -7.97 13.53 6.34
CA VAL A 186 -7.53 13.92 4.99
C VAL A 186 -8.39 13.24 3.94
N ILE A 187 -8.56 11.92 4.02
CA ILE A 187 -9.35 11.17 3.06
C ILE A 187 -10.85 11.50 3.16
N ALA A 188 -11.40 11.67 4.36
CA ALA A 188 -12.78 12.11 4.53
C ALA A 188 -13.02 13.41 3.78
N SER A 189 -12.07 14.36 3.88
CA SER A 189 -12.15 15.67 3.23
C SER A 189 -11.89 15.59 1.72
N CYS A 190 -10.77 15.02 1.30
CA CYS A 190 -10.29 14.99 -0.09
C CYS A 190 -11.00 13.95 -0.96
N ALA A 191 -11.48 12.85 -0.39
CA ALA A 191 -12.10 11.76 -1.13
C ALA A 191 -13.63 11.72 -1.04
N PHE A 192 -14.20 12.08 0.12
CA PHE A 192 -15.65 12.00 0.37
C PHE A 192 -16.31 13.37 0.51
N GLY A 193 -15.53 14.44 0.63
CA GLY A 193 -16.05 15.77 0.89
C GLY A 193 -16.75 15.91 2.24
N LEU A 194 -16.28 15.17 3.23
CA LEU A 194 -16.72 15.25 4.62
C LEU A 194 -15.69 16.02 5.44
N LYS A 195 -16.16 16.89 6.33
CA LYS A 195 -15.30 17.47 7.36
C LYS A 195 -15.50 16.66 8.63
N THR A 196 -14.41 16.11 9.15
CA THR A 196 -14.40 15.34 10.41
C THR A 196 -13.11 15.68 11.14
N ASP A 197 -13.14 15.55 12.46
CA ASP A 197 -11.98 15.71 13.34
C ASP A 197 -11.93 14.46 14.22
N SER A 198 -11.27 13.42 13.72
CA SER A 198 -11.19 12.12 14.39
C SER A 198 -10.33 12.15 15.65
N TYR A 199 -9.60 13.23 15.89
CA TYR A 199 -8.89 13.44 17.14
C TYR A 199 -9.85 13.89 18.24
N LYS A 200 -10.66 14.93 17.99
CA LYS A 200 -11.64 15.43 18.96
C LYS A 200 -12.87 14.54 19.09
N GLU A 201 -13.28 13.90 18.00
CA GLU A 201 -14.42 12.99 17.93
C GLU A 201 -13.93 11.56 17.68
N PRO A 202 -13.35 10.89 18.70
CA PRO A 202 -12.64 9.63 18.50
C PRO A 202 -13.53 8.46 18.05
N ASN A 203 -14.85 8.59 18.23
CA ASN A 203 -15.86 7.60 17.89
C ASN A 203 -16.71 8.04 16.68
N ASN A 204 -16.21 8.93 15.82
CA ASN A 204 -16.96 9.31 14.64
C ASN A 204 -17.20 8.09 13.74
N PRO A 205 -18.40 7.96 13.12
CA PRO A 205 -18.76 6.76 12.36
C PRO A 205 -17.80 6.48 11.19
N PHE A 206 -17.29 7.52 10.54
CA PHE A 206 -16.41 7.38 9.38
C PHE A 206 -15.10 6.67 9.75
N TYR A 207 -14.46 7.10 10.84
CA TYR A 207 -13.24 6.49 11.36
C TYR A 207 -13.46 5.06 11.86
N ILE A 208 -14.53 4.80 12.61
CA ILE A 208 -14.82 3.45 13.14
C ILE A 208 -15.00 2.45 11.99
N VAL A 209 -15.78 2.82 10.98
CA VAL A 209 -16.03 1.95 9.83
C VAL A 209 -14.73 1.76 9.02
N ALA A 210 -13.95 2.82 8.80
CA ALA A 210 -12.64 2.75 8.13
C ALA A 210 -11.67 1.81 8.85
N LYS A 211 -11.59 1.88 10.18
CA LYS A 211 -10.75 1.00 11.01
C LYS A 211 -11.19 -0.45 10.91
N ASN A 212 -12.50 -0.71 10.90
CA ASN A 212 -13.02 -2.08 10.80
C ASN A 212 -12.70 -2.73 9.44
N ILE A 213 -12.87 -2.01 8.33
CA ILE A 213 -12.60 -2.55 6.98
C ILE A 213 -11.11 -2.72 6.68
N THR A 214 -10.24 -2.02 7.41
CA THR A 214 -8.79 -2.13 7.27
C THR A 214 -8.15 -3.06 8.29
N SER A 215 -8.85 -3.43 9.38
CA SER A 215 -8.33 -4.37 10.38
C SER A 215 -8.22 -5.81 9.86
N PHE A 216 -7.08 -6.48 10.10
CA PHE A 216 -6.86 -7.88 9.72
C PHE A 216 -6.93 -8.81 10.93
N GLU A 217 -8.14 -9.21 11.30
CA GLU A 217 -8.40 -10.22 12.33
C GLU A 217 -8.33 -11.68 11.83
N LEU A 218 -8.34 -12.65 12.76
CA LEU A 218 -8.35 -14.09 12.46
C LEU A 218 -9.46 -14.51 11.48
N ARG A 219 -10.61 -13.82 11.51
CA ARG A 219 -11.71 -14.00 10.55
C ARG A 219 -11.23 -13.82 9.11
N HIS A 220 -10.42 -12.79 8.83
CA HIS A 220 -9.93 -12.51 7.47
C HIS A 220 -8.99 -13.61 6.98
N PHE A 221 -8.14 -14.17 7.85
CA PHE A 221 -7.33 -15.33 7.50
C PHE A 221 -8.19 -16.53 7.08
N ILE A 222 -9.30 -16.79 7.76
CA ILE A 222 -10.25 -17.85 7.40
C ILE A 222 -10.90 -17.56 6.05
N LEU A 223 -11.29 -16.31 5.79
CA LEU A 223 -11.87 -15.89 4.51
C LEU A 223 -10.86 -16.08 3.37
N PHE A 224 -9.62 -15.60 3.52
CA PHE A 224 -8.60 -15.77 2.48
C PHE A 224 -8.20 -17.23 2.28
N PHE A 225 -8.12 -18.01 3.36
CA PHE A 225 -7.86 -19.45 3.27
C PHE A 225 -8.95 -20.18 2.50
N THR A 226 -10.22 -19.93 2.84
CA THR A 226 -11.38 -20.56 2.17
C THR A 226 -11.49 -20.12 0.73
N TYR A 227 -11.28 -18.84 0.42
CA TYR A 227 -11.24 -18.34 -0.96
C TYR A 227 -10.10 -18.97 -1.78
N ALA A 228 -8.88 -18.97 -1.25
CA ALA A 228 -7.70 -19.47 -1.96
C ALA A 228 -7.68 -21.00 -2.12
N SER A 229 -8.21 -21.75 -1.15
CA SER A 229 -8.13 -23.21 -1.13
C SER A 229 -9.41 -23.89 -1.60
N PHE A 230 -10.58 -23.28 -1.35
CA PHE A 230 -11.89 -23.85 -1.60
C PHE A 230 -12.87 -22.81 -2.19
N PRO A 231 -12.59 -22.22 -3.36
CA PRO A 231 -13.41 -21.13 -3.93
C PRO A 231 -14.87 -21.53 -4.19
N ALA A 232 -15.13 -22.81 -4.50
CA ALA A 232 -16.50 -23.31 -4.62
C ALA A 232 -17.26 -23.27 -3.28
N LEU A 233 -16.59 -23.62 -2.18
CA LEU A 233 -17.16 -23.55 -0.83
C LEU A 233 -17.39 -22.09 -0.40
N PHE A 234 -16.44 -21.20 -0.70
CA PHE A 234 -16.58 -19.77 -0.43
C PHE A 234 -17.86 -19.18 -1.07
N ARG A 235 -18.09 -19.52 -2.35
CA ARG A 235 -19.31 -19.10 -3.08
C ARG A 235 -20.58 -19.78 -2.56
N LEU A 236 -20.52 -21.06 -2.22
CA LEU A 236 -21.66 -21.80 -1.67
C LEU A 236 -22.12 -21.20 -0.34
N LEU A 237 -21.18 -20.85 0.55
CA LEU A 237 -21.44 -20.24 1.85
C LEU A 237 -21.72 -18.73 1.77
N LYS A 238 -21.58 -18.11 0.58
CA LYS A 238 -21.76 -16.68 0.34
C LYS A 238 -20.96 -15.81 1.34
N LEU A 239 -19.72 -16.22 1.58
CA LEU A 239 -18.84 -15.50 2.50
C LEU A 239 -18.47 -14.12 1.91
N THR A 240 -18.49 -13.09 2.74
CA THR A 240 -18.15 -11.72 2.35
C THR A 240 -17.10 -11.12 3.27
N LEU A 241 -16.23 -10.26 2.70
CA LEU A 241 -15.29 -9.42 3.43
C LEU A 241 -16.02 -8.29 4.14
N LEU A 242 -16.97 -7.63 3.45
CA LEU A 242 -17.74 -6.54 4.01
C LEU A 242 -19.09 -7.02 4.55
N THR A 243 -19.54 -6.36 5.62
CA THR A 243 -20.91 -6.54 6.10
C THR A 243 -21.88 -5.73 5.22
N LYS A 244 -23.15 -6.14 5.18
CA LYS A 244 -24.18 -5.45 4.38
C LYS A 244 -24.39 -4.01 4.85
N GLU A 245 -24.29 -3.79 6.15
CA GLU A 245 -24.40 -2.47 6.79
C GLU A 245 -23.27 -1.54 6.33
N THR A 246 -22.05 -2.07 6.25
CA THR A 246 -20.88 -1.32 5.76
C THR A 246 -21.02 -0.95 4.28
N VAL A 247 -21.48 -1.89 3.46
CA VAL A 247 -21.74 -1.65 2.03
C VAL A 247 -22.81 -0.56 1.85
N GLN A 248 -23.90 -0.65 2.60
CA GLN A 248 -25.00 0.30 2.53
C GLN A 248 -24.57 1.70 3.01
N PHE A 249 -23.81 1.79 4.09
CA PHE A 249 -23.26 3.05 4.60
C PHE A 249 -22.47 3.82 3.54
N TYR A 250 -21.49 3.19 2.89
CA TYR A 250 -20.68 3.88 1.87
C TYR A 250 -21.46 4.20 0.60
N LYS A 251 -22.38 3.31 0.21
CA LYS A 251 -23.27 3.55 -0.93
C LYS A 251 -24.11 4.80 -0.69
N ASP A 252 -24.77 4.88 0.47
CA ASP A 252 -25.59 6.03 0.82
C ASP A 252 -24.75 7.30 0.95
N LEU A 253 -23.59 7.22 1.59
CA LEU A 253 -22.69 8.36 1.74
C LEU A 253 -22.29 8.93 0.38
N VAL A 254 -21.77 8.11 -0.52
CA VAL A 254 -21.27 8.57 -1.82
C VAL A 254 -22.41 9.06 -2.71
N LEU A 255 -23.49 8.27 -2.85
CA LEU A 255 -24.57 8.60 -3.79
C LEU A 255 -25.40 9.79 -3.32
N ASN A 256 -25.68 9.90 -2.01
CA ASN A 256 -26.37 11.08 -1.49
C ASN A 256 -25.49 12.33 -1.63
N THR A 257 -24.18 12.23 -1.37
CA THR A 257 -23.26 13.35 -1.57
C THR A 257 -23.23 13.81 -3.02
N MET A 258 -23.15 12.89 -4.00
CA MET A 258 -23.21 13.23 -5.41
C MET A 258 -24.53 13.92 -5.77
N LYS A 259 -25.66 13.34 -5.33
CA LYS A 259 -27.01 13.87 -5.58
C LYS A 259 -27.19 15.28 -5.00
N ASP A 260 -26.78 15.48 -3.75
CA ASP A 260 -26.90 16.77 -3.07
C ASP A 260 -26.08 17.86 -3.78
N ARG A 261 -24.90 17.53 -4.30
CA ARG A 261 -24.07 18.46 -5.07
C ARG A 261 -24.68 18.83 -6.40
N GLU A 262 -25.29 17.88 -7.10
CA GLU A 262 -26.00 18.17 -8.36
C GLU A 262 -27.19 19.09 -8.13
N VAL A 263 -27.99 18.83 -7.09
CA VAL A 263 -29.16 19.65 -6.77
C VAL A 263 -28.76 21.06 -6.31
N ARG A 264 -27.71 21.18 -5.51
CA ARG A 264 -27.29 22.45 -4.90
C ARG A 264 -26.19 23.19 -5.67
N ASN A 265 -25.74 22.66 -6.80
CA ASN A 265 -24.62 23.19 -7.60
C ASN A 265 -23.34 23.44 -6.77
N ILE A 266 -23.01 22.50 -5.87
CA ILE A 266 -21.82 22.61 -5.02
C ILE A 266 -20.58 22.21 -5.82
N LEU A 267 -19.65 23.16 -5.96
CA LEU A 267 -18.32 22.92 -6.52
C LEU A 267 -17.31 22.78 -5.38
N ARG A 268 -16.80 21.56 -5.19
CA ARG A 268 -15.72 21.27 -4.25
C ARG A 268 -14.69 20.42 -4.97
N PRO A 269 -13.43 20.86 -5.11
CA PRO A 269 -12.43 20.15 -5.91
C PRO A 269 -11.85 18.94 -5.15
N ASP A 270 -12.70 17.93 -4.94
CA ASP A 270 -12.39 16.67 -4.26
C ASP A 270 -12.68 15.46 -5.18
N MET A 271 -12.38 14.23 -4.73
CA MET A 271 -12.58 13.05 -5.57
C MET A 271 -14.03 12.79 -5.95
N ILE A 272 -15.01 13.11 -5.09
CA ILE A 272 -16.42 12.96 -5.48
C ILE A 272 -16.72 13.85 -6.68
N HIS A 273 -16.25 15.09 -6.67
CA HIS A 273 -16.45 16.00 -7.80
C HIS A 273 -15.74 15.51 -9.05
N LEU A 274 -14.51 15.00 -8.92
CA LEU A 274 -13.77 14.41 -10.05
C LEU A 274 -14.46 13.16 -10.60
N LEU A 275 -15.05 12.31 -9.75
CA LEU A 275 -15.86 11.17 -10.17
C LEU A 275 -17.15 11.62 -10.88
N MET A 276 -17.77 12.72 -10.44
CA MET A 276 -18.93 13.32 -11.12
C MET A 276 -18.57 13.89 -12.50
N GLU A 277 -17.45 14.61 -12.62
CA GLU A 277 -16.92 15.12 -13.90
C GLU A 277 -16.56 13.96 -14.83
N ALA A 278 -15.92 12.92 -14.29
CA ALA A 278 -15.55 11.73 -15.05
C ALA A 278 -16.80 11.00 -15.57
N LYS A 279 -17.82 10.82 -14.71
CA LYS A 279 -19.12 10.21 -15.08
C LYS A 279 -19.81 10.99 -16.23
N LYS A 280 -19.66 12.32 -16.26
CA LYS A 280 -20.20 13.20 -17.31
C LYS A 280 -19.32 13.29 -18.56
N GLY A 281 -18.13 12.69 -18.56
CA GLY A 281 -17.16 12.81 -19.65
C GLY A 281 -16.54 14.20 -19.78
N THR A 282 -16.64 15.03 -18.73
CA THR A 282 -16.15 16.42 -18.74
C THR A 282 -14.80 16.58 -18.04
N LEU A 283 -14.27 15.52 -17.43
CA LEU A 283 -12.97 15.54 -16.76
C LEU A 283 -11.85 15.72 -17.80
N LYS A 284 -11.15 16.85 -17.72
CA LYS A 284 -10.08 17.22 -18.65
C LYS A 284 -8.71 16.85 -18.08
N ASN A 285 -7.81 16.40 -18.97
CA ASN A 285 -6.38 16.35 -18.69
C ASN A 285 -5.79 17.75 -18.82
N ASP A 286 -5.51 18.38 -17.69
CA ASP A 286 -4.77 19.65 -17.64
C ASP A 286 -3.26 19.38 -17.64
N ASP A 287 -2.75 18.70 -18.68
CA ASP A 287 -1.34 18.30 -18.83
C ASP A 287 -0.39 19.47 -19.17
N LYS A 288 -0.86 20.72 -19.13
CA LYS A 288 -0.07 21.86 -19.62
C LYS A 288 1.07 22.28 -18.69
N ASN A 289 1.06 21.88 -17.42
CA ASN A 289 2.10 22.17 -16.42
C ASN A 289 2.35 20.94 -15.53
N VAL A 290 2.84 19.84 -16.10
CA VAL A 290 3.30 18.69 -15.31
C VAL A 290 4.54 19.14 -14.53
N ILE A 291 4.39 19.43 -13.23
CA ILE A 291 5.51 19.40 -12.29
C ILE A 291 5.99 17.94 -12.32
N LYS A 292 7.06 17.68 -13.06
CA LYS A 292 7.59 16.33 -13.28
C LYS A 292 8.07 15.70 -11.97
N ASP A 293 8.44 16.50 -10.99
CA ASP A 293 9.22 16.05 -9.83
C ASP A 293 8.50 16.40 -8.51
N PHE A 294 7.39 15.74 -8.19
CA PHE A 294 6.78 15.85 -6.85
C PHE A 294 7.62 15.12 -5.77
N GLY A 295 8.60 14.33 -6.21
CA GLY A 295 9.55 13.62 -5.37
C GLY A 295 10.16 12.42 -6.10
N PHE A 296 11.34 11.96 -5.65
CA PHE A 296 12.05 10.84 -6.25
C PHE A 296 11.21 9.55 -6.25
N ALA A 297 10.40 9.35 -5.21
CA ALA A 297 9.50 8.19 -5.11
C ALA A 297 8.26 8.28 -6.01
N ALA A 298 7.92 9.47 -6.54
CA ALA A 298 6.74 9.61 -7.38
C ALA A 298 6.89 8.77 -8.64
N VAL A 299 5.82 8.08 -9.02
CA VAL A 299 5.81 7.27 -10.24
C VAL A 299 5.05 8.01 -11.34
N ASP A 300 5.58 7.93 -12.55
CA ASP A 300 4.90 8.49 -13.71
C ASP A 300 3.58 7.80 -13.94
N GLU A 301 2.58 8.60 -14.30
CA GLU A 301 1.30 8.04 -14.65
C GLU A 301 1.42 7.33 -16.00
N SER A 302 1.11 6.04 -16.02
CA SER A 302 1.12 5.30 -17.27
C SER A 302 0.05 5.87 -18.20
N THR A 303 0.46 6.52 -19.28
CA THR A 303 -0.41 6.97 -20.36
C THR A 303 -0.92 5.76 -21.13
N LEU A 304 -1.84 5.00 -20.53
CA LEU A 304 -2.71 4.06 -21.25
C LEU A 304 -3.75 4.81 -22.09
N ALA A 305 -3.65 6.14 -22.16
CA ALA A 305 -4.43 7.08 -22.94
C ALA A 305 -4.20 6.89 -24.46
N ASN A 306 -4.60 5.75 -24.99
CA ASN A 306 -4.87 5.56 -26.40
C ASN A 306 -6.28 4.99 -26.55
N LYS A 307 -7.21 5.85 -26.99
CA LYS A 307 -8.54 5.50 -27.52
C LYS A 307 -9.28 4.37 -26.77
N THR A 308 -9.58 4.54 -25.49
CA THR A 308 -10.59 3.69 -24.85
C THR A 308 -11.98 4.27 -25.13
N GLU A 309 -12.86 3.46 -25.71
CA GLU A 309 -14.29 3.79 -25.87
C GLU A 309 -14.88 4.25 -24.53
N PHE A 310 -15.69 5.31 -24.56
CA PHE A 310 -16.41 5.79 -23.38
C PHE A 310 -17.29 4.66 -22.84
N ARG A 311 -16.98 4.19 -21.63
CA ARG A 311 -17.79 3.23 -20.91
C ARG A 311 -18.56 3.95 -19.82
N ALA A 312 -19.87 3.80 -19.82
CA ALA A 312 -20.69 4.21 -18.69
C ALA A 312 -20.42 3.27 -17.49
N TRP A 313 -19.94 3.84 -16.39
CA TRP A 313 -19.75 3.11 -15.13
C TRP A 313 -21.02 3.15 -14.30
N SER A 314 -21.33 2.05 -13.61
CA SER A 314 -22.47 2.01 -12.70
C SER A 314 -22.19 2.85 -11.45
N ASP A 315 -23.25 3.27 -10.77
CA ASP A 315 -23.12 3.94 -9.46
C ASP A 315 -22.32 3.09 -8.47
N LEU A 316 -22.49 1.77 -8.52
CA LEU A 316 -21.74 0.84 -7.68
C LEU A 316 -20.24 0.81 -8.01
N ASP A 317 -19.86 0.90 -9.30
CA ASP A 317 -18.46 0.99 -9.70
C ASP A 317 -17.83 2.29 -9.16
N LEU A 318 -18.56 3.41 -9.15
CA LEU A 318 -18.08 4.69 -8.61
C LEU A 318 -17.94 4.65 -7.07
N VAL A 319 -18.90 4.06 -6.37
CA VAL A 319 -18.82 3.82 -4.92
C VAL A 319 -17.61 2.93 -4.60
N ALA A 320 -17.36 1.89 -5.40
CA ALA A 320 -16.18 1.04 -5.23
C ALA A 320 -14.86 1.82 -5.38
N GLN A 321 -14.80 2.82 -6.28
CA GLN A 321 -13.62 3.69 -6.41
C GLN A 321 -13.41 4.58 -5.18
N ALA A 322 -14.48 5.18 -4.66
CA ALA A 322 -14.40 5.99 -3.44
C ALA A 322 -13.92 5.15 -2.23
N VAL A 323 -14.43 3.92 -2.09
CA VAL A 323 -14.06 3.02 -0.99
C VAL A 323 -12.61 2.53 -1.11
N ILE A 324 -12.10 2.24 -2.31
CA ILE A 324 -10.68 1.87 -2.44
C ILE A 324 -9.75 3.05 -2.14
N PHE A 325 -10.14 4.29 -2.45
CA PHE A 325 -9.37 5.47 -2.06
C PHE A 325 -9.29 5.60 -0.54
N LEU A 326 -10.36 5.23 0.18
CA LEU A 326 -10.31 5.13 1.64
C LEU A 326 -9.31 4.09 2.12
N VAL A 327 -9.46 2.84 1.69
CA VAL A 327 -8.60 1.74 2.17
C VAL A 327 -7.13 2.00 1.83
N ALA A 328 -6.86 2.46 0.60
CA ALA A 328 -5.50 2.73 0.14
C ALA A 328 -4.89 3.95 0.84
N GLY A 329 -5.62 5.07 0.94
CA GLY A 329 -5.10 6.30 1.54
C GLY A 329 -4.97 6.24 3.06
N PHE A 330 -5.82 5.46 3.74
CA PHE A 330 -5.85 5.38 5.19
C PHE A 330 -4.65 4.63 5.78
N GLU A 331 -4.45 3.35 5.41
CA GLU A 331 -3.43 2.53 6.08
C GLU A 331 -2.02 2.80 5.54
N THR A 332 -1.85 3.05 4.23
CA THR A 332 -0.52 3.19 3.63
C THR A 332 0.18 4.48 4.07
N VAL A 333 -0.51 5.62 4.01
CA VAL A 333 0.04 6.92 4.40
C VAL A 333 0.26 6.96 5.92
N SER A 334 -0.66 6.43 6.73
CA SER A 334 -0.47 6.40 8.18
C SER A 334 0.71 5.51 8.59
N SER A 335 0.96 4.41 7.88
CA SER A 335 2.14 3.56 8.10
C SER A 335 3.43 4.28 7.72
N ALA A 336 3.46 4.97 6.57
CA ALA A 336 4.62 5.75 6.14
C ALA A 336 4.91 6.90 7.10
N LEU A 337 3.88 7.64 7.52
CA LEU A 337 4.03 8.74 8.48
C LEU A 337 4.47 8.24 9.85
N THR A 338 3.88 7.15 10.36
CA THR A 338 4.33 6.52 11.61
C THR A 338 5.81 6.13 11.55
N SER A 339 6.23 5.53 10.43
CA SER A 339 7.63 5.12 10.23
C SER A 339 8.57 6.32 10.13
N ALA A 340 8.13 7.41 9.47
CA ALA A 340 8.88 8.65 9.42
C ALA A 340 9.08 9.27 10.81
N LEU A 341 8.01 9.36 11.62
CA LEU A 341 8.10 9.89 12.98
C LEU A 341 9.03 9.02 13.86
N TYR A 342 8.97 7.70 13.70
CA TYR A 342 9.87 6.76 14.37
C TYR A 342 11.33 6.96 13.98
N GLU A 343 11.65 7.03 12.68
CA GLU A 343 13.03 7.21 12.23
C GLU A 343 13.57 8.60 12.62
N LEU A 344 12.76 9.64 12.48
CA LEU A 344 13.16 11.00 12.88
C LEU A 344 13.36 11.11 14.39
N ALA A 345 12.58 10.41 15.21
CA ALA A 345 12.79 10.35 16.65
C ALA A 345 14.15 9.75 17.02
N ASN A 346 14.60 8.73 16.28
CA ASN A 346 15.83 8.01 16.59
C ASN A 346 17.08 8.55 15.85
N ASN A 347 16.91 9.40 14.84
CA ASN A 347 17.99 10.02 14.07
C ASN A 347 17.89 11.55 14.17
N LYS A 348 18.36 12.10 15.30
CA LYS A 348 18.24 13.53 15.62
C LYS A 348 18.95 14.43 14.61
N ASP A 349 20.12 14.04 14.13
CA ASP A 349 20.87 14.75 13.08
C ASP A 349 20.07 14.91 11.79
N VAL A 350 19.35 13.85 11.38
CA VAL A 350 18.45 13.90 10.23
C VAL A 350 17.26 14.82 10.51
N GLN A 351 16.67 14.74 11.69
CA GLN A 351 15.54 15.57 12.08
C GLN A 351 15.91 17.06 12.13
N ASP A 352 17.07 17.39 12.69
CA ASP A 352 17.56 18.75 12.82
C ASP A 352 17.86 19.35 11.43
N LYS A 353 18.51 18.58 10.54
CA LYS A 353 18.74 19.01 9.14
C LYS A 353 17.43 19.23 8.36
N LEU A 354 16.42 18.38 8.58
CA LEU A 354 15.08 18.59 8.01
C LEU A 354 14.40 19.84 8.58
N ALA A 355 14.52 20.09 9.88
CA ALA A 355 13.98 21.28 10.53
C ALA A 355 14.67 22.57 10.03
N GLU A 356 15.99 22.52 9.78
CA GLU A 356 16.73 23.62 9.16
C GLU A 356 16.21 23.93 7.75
N GLU A 357 16.03 22.90 6.91
CA GLU A 357 15.42 23.08 5.58
C GLU A 357 14.04 23.74 5.70
N ILE A 358 13.16 23.23 6.57
CA ILE A 358 11.82 23.80 6.81
C ILE A 358 11.90 25.28 7.22
N LYS A 359 12.81 25.63 8.13
CA LYS A 359 12.99 26.99 8.62
C LYS A 359 13.46 27.94 7.51
N GLU A 360 14.40 27.51 6.67
CA GLU A 360 14.86 28.28 5.52
C GLU A 360 13.74 28.50 4.50
N PHE A 361 12.91 27.49 4.26
CA PHE A 361 11.78 27.61 3.35
C PHE A 361 10.69 28.54 3.90
N ASP A 362 10.34 28.43 5.18
CA ASP A 362 9.38 29.34 5.82
C ASP A 362 9.84 30.81 5.72
N ALA A 363 11.13 31.07 5.94
CA ALA A 363 11.70 32.41 5.83
C ALA A 363 11.62 32.97 4.40
N LYS A 364 11.79 32.14 3.38
CA LYS A 364 11.68 32.53 1.96
C LYS A 364 10.24 32.78 1.51
N ASN A 365 9.28 32.03 2.07
CA ASN A 365 7.88 32.02 1.62
C ASN A 365 6.90 32.74 2.56
N ASN A 366 7.40 33.55 3.51
CA ASN A 366 6.59 34.25 4.52
C ASN A 366 5.66 33.30 5.30
N GLY A 367 6.12 32.08 5.57
CA GLY A 367 5.37 31.04 6.28
C GLY A 367 4.13 30.51 5.54
N LYS A 368 3.95 30.84 4.25
CA LYS A 368 2.87 30.27 3.44
C LYS A 368 3.32 28.94 2.86
N MET A 369 2.45 27.94 3.00
CA MET A 369 2.64 26.64 2.39
C MET A 369 1.81 26.56 1.10
N ASP A 370 2.48 26.31 -0.02
CA ASP A 370 1.83 26.02 -1.30
C ASP A 370 2.42 24.75 -1.93
N PHE A 371 1.75 24.28 -2.98
CA PHE A 371 2.04 22.99 -3.60
C PHE A 371 3.45 22.95 -4.17
N GLU A 372 3.84 24.02 -4.85
CA GLU A 372 5.18 24.21 -5.40
C GLU A 372 6.25 24.17 -4.31
N THR A 373 6.03 24.86 -3.19
CA THR A 373 6.96 24.91 -2.07
C THR A 373 7.21 23.52 -1.50
N VAL A 374 6.15 22.78 -1.13
CA VAL A 374 6.28 21.44 -0.55
C VAL A 374 6.92 20.44 -1.54
N SER A 375 6.65 20.61 -2.84
CA SER A 375 7.27 19.79 -3.89
C SER A 375 8.77 20.03 -4.02
N SER A 376 9.23 21.25 -3.74
CA SER A 376 10.62 21.69 -3.97
C SER A 376 11.60 21.41 -2.83
N MET A 377 11.12 20.88 -1.70
CA MET A 377 11.95 20.57 -0.55
C MET A 377 12.78 19.30 -0.80
N ASN A 378 14.07 19.47 -1.00
CA ASN A 378 14.97 18.42 -1.44
C ASN A 378 15.27 17.42 -0.32
N TYR A 379 15.61 17.90 0.87
CA TYR A 379 15.96 17.03 1.98
C TYR A 379 14.72 16.32 2.57
N MET A 380 13.57 16.99 2.60
CA MET A 380 12.27 16.35 2.86
C MET A 380 12.01 15.19 1.89
N ASP A 381 12.30 15.36 0.60
CA ASP A 381 12.15 14.30 -0.39
C ASP A 381 13.10 13.12 -0.16
N MET A 382 14.34 13.40 0.22
CA MET A 382 15.33 12.41 0.61
C MET A 382 14.89 11.61 1.84
N VAL A 383 14.41 12.29 2.88
CA VAL A 383 13.89 11.67 4.11
C VAL A 383 12.69 10.79 3.79
N VAL A 384 11.70 11.30 3.06
CA VAL A 384 10.51 10.51 2.67
C VAL A 384 10.90 9.30 1.83
N SER A 385 11.85 9.45 0.90
CA SER A 385 12.30 8.34 0.07
C SER A 385 13.02 7.26 0.86
N GLU A 386 13.86 7.64 1.83
CA GLU A 386 14.51 6.68 2.71
C GLU A 386 13.51 5.99 3.65
N VAL A 387 12.50 6.72 4.15
CA VAL A 387 11.41 6.09 4.93
C VAL A 387 10.70 5.04 4.10
N LEU A 388 10.39 5.33 2.83
CA LEU A 388 9.71 4.39 1.94
C LEU A 388 10.60 3.23 1.47
N ARG A 389 11.94 3.38 1.52
CA ARG A 389 12.89 2.28 1.30
C ARG A 389 12.96 1.34 2.51
N VAL A 390 13.14 1.88 3.71
CA VAL A 390 13.27 1.08 4.93
C VAL A 390 11.92 0.47 5.33
N TRP A 391 10.83 1.24 5.18
CA TRP A 391 9.50 0.83 5.63
C TRP A 391 8.46 0.90 4.50
N PRO A 392 8.62 0.13 3.40
CA PRO A 392 7.70 0.17 2.27
C PRO A 392 6.30 -0.31 2.73
N PRO A 393 5.24 0.51 2.61
CA PRO A 393 3.91 0.12 3.10
C PRO A 393 3.38 -1.18 2.49
N LEU A 394 3.74 -1.46 1.24
CA LEU A 394 3.55 -2.77 0.60
C LEU A 394 4.89 -3.49 0.49
N THR A 395 5.05 -4.54 1.30
CA THR A 395 6.29 -5.33 1.38
C THR A 395 6.46 -6.30 0.22
N ILE A 396 5.39 -6.54 -0.55
CA ILE A 396 5.38 -7.35 -1.76
C ILE A 396 4.48 -6.72 -2.82
N LEU A 397 4.81 -6.95 -4.09
CA LEU A 397 3.89 -6.73 -5.22
C LEU A 397 3.53 -8.08 -5.82
N ASP A 398 2.33 -8.20 -6.37
CA ASP A 398 1.84 -9.42 -7.01
C ASP A 398 1.40 -9.16 -8.45
N ARG A 399 1.39 -10.21 -9.28
CA ARG A 399 0.66 -10.25 -10.55
C ARG A 399 0.11 -11.66 -10.80
N ILE A 400 -0.99 -11.77 -11.54
CA ILE A 400 -1.51 -13.03 -12.07
C ILE A 400 -1.04 -13.21 -13.51
N CYS A 401 -0.51 -14.39 -13.80
CA CYS A 401 -0.25 -14.82 -15.16
C CYS A 401 -1.57 -15.05 -15.92
N VAL A 402 -1.92 -14.20 -16.88
CA VAL A 402 -3.14 -14.32 -17.70
C VAL A 402 -2.90 -15.12 -19.00
N LYS A 403 -1.64 -15.20 -19.43
CA LYS A 403 -1.18 -15.96 -20.60
C LYS A 403 0.10 -16.71 -20.22
N PRO A 404 0.19 -18.05 -20.43
CA PRO A 404 1.36 -18.82 -20.04
C PRO A 404 2.68 -18.16 -20.45
N TYR A 405 3.66 -18.14 -19.55
CA TYR A 405 4.88 -17.39 -19.73
C TYR A 405 6.10 -18.19 -19.28
N ASN A 406 7.12 -18.31 -20.13
CA ASN A 406 8.34 -19.03 -19.82
C ASN A 406 9.35 -18.12 -19.09
N LEU A 407 9.69 -18.42 -17.84
CA LEU A 407 10.71 -17.69 -17.06
C LEU A 407 12.15 -18.12 -17.41
N GLY A 408 12.29 -19.16 -18.24
CA GLY A 408 13.53 -19.89 -18.48
C GLY A 408 13.88 -20.80 -17.30
N LYS A 409 15.15 -21.18 -17.24
CA LYS A 409 15.69 -22.00 -16.15
C LYS A 409 15.71 -21.25 -14.81
N PRO A 410 15.30 -21.89 -13.69
CA PRO A 410 15.37 -21.29 -12.35
C PRO A 410 16.81 -21.07 -11.85
N ASN A 411 17.70 -21.99 -12.20
CA ASN A 411 19.12 -21.99 -11.85
C ASN A 411 19.94 -22.69 -12.94
N LYS A 412 21.27 -22.70 -12.76
CA LYS A 412 22.21 -23.30 -13.71
C LYS A 412 22.09 -24.83 -13.81
N ASP A 413 21.60 -25.47 -12.75
CA ASP A 413 21.55 -26.94 -12.63
C ASP A 413 20.23 -27.53 -13.17
N ALA A 414 19.24 -26.69 -13.46
CA ALA A 414 17.95 -27.14 -13.96
C ALA A 414 18.06 -27.66 -15.41
N SER A 415 17.52 -28.85 -15.65
CA SER A 415 17.38 -29.44 -16.99
C SER A 415 16.41 -28.65 -17.84
N ASP A 416 15.27 -28.27 -17.24
CA ASP A 416 14.10 -27.73 -17.92
C ASP A 416 13.81 -26.29 -17.54
N ASP A 417 13.17 -25.59 -18.46
CA ASP A 417 12.57 -24.29 -18.23
C ASP A 417 11.32 -24.37 -17.33
N PHE A 418 11.02 -23.26 -16.66
CA PHE A 418 9.80 -23.12 -15.87
C PHE A 418 8.81 -22.17 -16.54
N THR A 419 7.71 -22.74 -17.03
CA THR A 419 6.55 -21.98 -17.52
C THR A 419 5.59 -21.68 -16.38
N VAL A 420 5.24 -20.41 -16.17
CA VAL A 420 4.13 -19.98 -15.31
C VAL A 420 2.83 -20.23 -16.05
N ASN A 421 1.91 -20.94 -15.42
CA ASN A 421 0.61 -21.26 -16.01
C ASN A 421 -0.38 -20.12 -15.81
N LYS A 422 -1.42 -20.08 -16.66
CA LYS A 422 -2.55 -19.17 -16.46
C LYS A 422 -3.15 -19.35 -15.06
N GLY A 423 -3.34 -18.25 -14.35
CA GLY A 423 -3.87 -18.21 -12.99
C GLY A 423 -2.83 -18.40 -11.88
N GLU A 424 -1.58 -18.73 -12.20
CA GLU A 424 -0.50 -18.74 -11.20
C GLU A 424 -0.07 -17.31 -10.86
N VAL A 425 0.28 -17.10 -9.59
CA VAL A 425 0.67 -15.78 -9.05
C VAL A 425 2.19 -15.65 -9.06
N VAL A 426 2.68 -14.51 -9.53
CA VAL A 426 4.08 -14.09 -9.35
C VAL A 426 4.12 -12.97 -8.33
N VAL A 427 5.14 -12.97 -7.47
CA VAL A 427 5.36 -11.91 -6.46
C VAL A 427 6.77 -11.35 -6.56
N ILE A 428 6.88 -10.05 -6.31
CA ILE A 428 8.13 -9.30 -6.27
C ILE A 428 8.39 -8.92 -4.81
N PRO A 429 9.50 -9.37 -4.20
CA PRO A 429 9.76 -9.16 -2.79
C PRO A 429 10.37 -7.76 -2.54
N VAL A 430 9.51 -6.74 -2.49
CA VAL A 430 9.92 -5.32 -2.33
C VAL A 430 10.78 -5.14 -1.08
N TRP A 431 10.32 -5.66 0.06
CA TRP A 431 11.08 -5.60 1.32
C TRP A 431 12.51 -6.12 1.14
N SER A 432 12.65 -7.33 0.58
CA SER A 432 13.96 -7.95 0.37
C SER A 432 14.84 -7.17 -0.58
N LEU A 433 14.29 -6.64 -1.69
CA LEU A 433 15.06 -5.83 -2.62
C LEU A 433 15.53 -4.51 -1.99
N HIS A 434 14.71 -3.90 -1.14
CA HIS A 434 15.04 -2.63 -0.47
C HIS A 434 16.08 -2.81 0.65
N HIS A 435 16.21 -4.01 1.20
CA HIS A 435 17.13 -4.35 2.29
C HIS A 435 18.31 -5.24 1.84
N ASP A 436 18.46 -5.51 0.55
CA ASP A 436 19.56 -6.35 0.05
C ASP A 436 20.88 -5.55 0.05
N PRO A 437 21.92 -6.02 0.78
CA PRO A 437 23.22 -5.37 0.82
C PRO A 437 23.97 -5.34 -0.53
N ASN A 438 23.54 -6.13 -1.52
CA ASN A 438 24.07 -6.06 -2.89
C ASN A 438 23.60 -4.80 -3.64
N TYR A 439 22.53 -4.15 -3.17
CA TYR A 439 21.94 -2.98 -3.81
C TYR A 439 22.01 -1.73 -2.94
N PHE A 440 21.90 -1.87 -1.62
CA PHE A 440 22.03 -0.77 -0.68
C PHE A 440 23.10 -1.09 0.35
N ARG A 441 24.18 -0.32 0.36
CA ARG A 441 25.24 -0.45 1.38
C ARG A 441 24.68 -0.18 2.78
N ASP A 442 24.95 -1.02 3.77
CA ASP A 442 24.43 -0.87 5.14
C ASP A 442 22.90 -0.65 5.17
N PRO A 443 22.10 -1.57 4.59
CA PRO A 443 20.70 -1.34 4.23
C PRO A 443 19.77 -1.06 5.41
N GLU A 444 20.15 -1.48 6.61
CA GLU A 444 19.39 -1.26 7.85
C GLU A 444 19.62 0.15 8.45
N LYS A 445 20.65 0.87 8.00
CA LYS A 445 20.91 2.25 8.44
C LYS A 445 19.98 3.20 7.68
N PHE A 446 19.22 3.99 8.43
CA PHE A 446 18.44 5.12 7.90
C PHE A 446 19.38 6.24 7.44
N ASP A 447 19.51 6.42 6.13
CA ASP A 447 20.42 7.38 5.52
C ASP A 447 19.76 8.10 4.33
N PRO A 448 19.15 9.29 4.56
CA PRO A 448 18.56 10.09 3.49
C PRO A 448 19.53 10.45 2.35
N GLU A 449 20.85 10.51 2.61
CA GLU A 449 21.85 10.91 1.62
C GLU A 449 21.96 9.91 0.46
N ARG A 450 21.40 8.69 0.58
CA ARG A 450 21.23 7.76 -0.54
C ARG A 450 20.42 8.34 -1.68
N PHE A 451 19.48 9.23 -1.35
CA PHE A 451 18.58 9.87 -2.31
C PHE A 451 19.01 11.29 -2.68
N SER A 452 20.24 11.70 -2.31
CA SER A 452 20.85 12.94 -2.81
C SER A 452 20.90 12.95 -4.34
N GLU A 453 21.06 14.14 -4.92
CA GLU A 453 21.07 14.28 -6.38
C GLU A 453 22.18 13.44 -7.04
N GLU A 454 23.34 13.35 -6.38
CA GLU A 454 24.48 12.54 -6.82
C GLU A 454 24.16 11.04 -6.75
N ASN A 455 23.69 10.55 -5.60
CA ASN A 455 23.56 9.11 -5.34
C ASN A 455 22.31 8.49 -5.98
N ARG A 456 21.21 9.25 -6.10
CA ARG A 456 19.93 8.72 -6.59
C ARG A 456 19.98 8.19 -8.02
N ARG A 457 20.97 8.63 -8.82
CA ARG A 457 21.19 8.17 -10.20
C ARG A 457 21.72 6.73 -10.27
N GLU A 458 22.29 6.23 -9.17
CA GLU A 458 22.81 4.87 -9.06
C GLU A 458 21.73 3.86 -8.63
N ILE A 459 20.58 4.33 -8.15
CA ILE A 459 19.48 3.48 -7.70
C ILE A 459 18.74 2.92 -8.91
N ASP A 460 18.79 1.61 -9.09
CA ASP A 460 18.01 0.95 -10.15
C ASP A 460 16.50 1.06 -9.82
N PRO A 461 15.67 1.59 -10.74
CA PRO A 461 14.23 1.71 -10.54
C PRO A 461 13.51 0.36 -10.41
N PHE A 462 14.13 -0.75 -10.79
CA PHE A 462 13.63 -2.12 -10.59
C PHE A 462 14.01 -2.69 -9.21
N ILE A 463 14.65 -1.90 -8.35
CA ILE A 463 14.94 -2.23 -6.96
C ILE A 463 14.08 -1.34 -6.06
N TYR A 464 14.19 -0.01 -6.19
CA TYR A 464 13.39 0.94 -5.42
C TYR A 464 12.00 1.13 -6.06
N MET A 465 10.96 0.60 -5.41
CA MET A 465 9.60 0.51 -5.96
C MET A 465 8.49 0.65 -4.90
N PRO A 466 8.54 1.64 -4.00
CA PRO A 466 7.55 1.79 -2.92
C PRO A 466 6.12 2.04 -3.44
N PHE A 467 5.99 2.58 -4.65
CA PHE A 467 4.71 2.78 -5.35
C PHE A 467 4.48 1.79 -6.50
N GLY A 468 5.25 0.69 -6.53
CA GLY A 468 5.25 -0.26 -7.62
C GLY A 468 5.85 0.28 -8.91
N ILE A 469 5.75 -0.50 -9.98
CA ILE A 469 6.37 -0.19 -11.27
C ILE A 469 5.52 -0.69 -12.45
N GLY A 470 5.67 -0.02 -13.59
CA GLY A 470 4.95 -0.30 -14.82
C GLY A 470 3.50 0.21 -14.79
N PRO A 471 2.65 -0.24 -15.73
CA PRO A 471 1.28 0.28 -15.88
C PRO A 471 0.36 0.09 -14.66
N ARG A 472 0.70 -0.84 -13.76
CA ARG A 472 0.00 -1.13 -12.50
C ARG A 472 0.63 -0.41 -11.29
N ASN A 473 1.45 0.61 -11.50
CA ASN A 473 1.98 1.44 -10.41
C ASN A 473 0.87 2.22 -9.68
N CYS A 474 1.17 2.77 -8.51
CA CYS A 474 0.21 3.53 -7.72
C CYS A 474 -0.29 4.76 -8.48
N ILE A 475 -1.62 4.89 -8.64
CA ILE A 475 -2.24 6.05 -9.28
C ILE A 475 -2.13 7.32 -8.43
N ALA A 476 -2.13 7.14 -7.11
CA ALA A 476 -2.21 8.21 -6.13
C ALA A 476 -0.84 8.57 -5.51
N SER A 477 0.28 8.18 -6.14
CA SER A 477 1.63 8.38 -5.58
C SER A 477 1.91 9.85 -5.23
N ARG A 478 1.55 10.77 -6.13
CA ARG A 478 1.69 12.22 -5.91
C ARG A 478 0.79 12.73 -4.78
N PHE A 479 -0.43 12.21 -4.66
CA PHE A 479 -1.34 12.57 -3.57
C PHE A 479 -0.78 12.10 -2.21
N ALA A 480 -0.35 10.83 -2.14
CA ALA A 480 0.22 10.25 -0.92
C ALA A 480 1.50 10.97 -0.47
N LEU A 481 2.39 11.32 -1.42
CA LEU A 481 3.58 12.10 -1.12
C LEU A 481 3.22 13.51 -0.66
N CYS A 482 2.19 14.14 -1.23
CA CYS A 482 1.75 15.48 -0.83
C CYS A 482 1.24 15.46 0.60
N GLU A 483 0.34 14.51 0.89
CA GLU A 483 -0.19 14.29 2.23
C GLU A 483 0.92 14.04 3.25
N LEU A 484 1.83 13.11 2.96
CA LEU A 484 2.94 12.77 3.85
C LEU A 484 3.87 13.97 4.11
N LYS A 485 4.26 14.70 3.08
CA LYS A 485 5.16 15.87 3.20
C LYS A 485 4.49 17.02 3.96
N VAL A 486 3.21 17.32 3.71
CA VAL A 486 2.47 18.39 4.42
C VAL A 486 2.32 18.05 5.91
N LEU A 487 1.98 16.81 6.25
CA LEU A 487 1.86 16.36 7.63
C LEU A 487 3.22 16.41 8.34
N LEU A 488 4.28 15.88 7.72
CA LEU A 488 5.63 15.94 8.28
C LEU A 488 6.14 17.38 8.45
N TYR A 489 5.91 18.24 7.46
CA TYR A 489 6.30 19.65 7.52
C TYR A 489 5.75 20.32 8.78
N LEU A 490 4.44 20.23 9.01
CA LEU A 490 3.80 20.90 10.14
C LEU A 490 4.17 20.26 11.49
N ILE A 491 4.37 18.95 11.53
CA ILE A 491 4.86 18.30 12.76
C ILE A 491 6.27 18.78 13.08
N ILE A 492 7.21 18.68 12.14
CA ILE A 492 8.63 18.98 12.40
C ILE A 492 8.85 20.47 12.63
N LYS A 493 8.07 21.34 11.97
CA LYS A 493 8.06 22.78 12.24
C LYS A 493 7.76 23.11 13.70
N GLU A 494 6.79 22.41 14.29
CA GLU A 494 6.22 22.76 15.60
C GLU A 494 6.80 21.93 16.74
N PHE A 495 7.32 20.74 16.45
CA PHE A 495 7.73 19.77 17.44
C PHE A 495 9.10 19.18 17.18
N GLU A 496 9.83 18.96 18.26
CA GLU A 496 10.96 18.02 18.31
C GLU A 496 10.45 16.66 18.77
N ILE A 497 10.66 15.65 17.94
CA ILE A 497 10.26 14.27 18.20
C ILE A 497 11.44 13.54 18.84
N CYS A 498 11.21 12.84 19.95
CA CYS A 498 12.23 12.06 20.63
C CYS A 498 11.76 10.63 20.90
N PRO A 499 12.66 9.67 21.12
CA PRO A 499 12.27 8.32 21.54
C PRO A 499 11.58 8.41 22.90
N SER A 500 10.48 7.68 23.06
CA SER A 500 9.85 7.37 24.36
C SER A 500 10.68 6.29 25.08
N PRO A 501 10.60 6.18 26.42
CA PRO A 501 11.13 5.02 27.14
C PRO A 501 10.60 3.67 26.64
N ARG A 502 9.48 3.65 25.90
CA ARG A 502 8.90 2.45 25.27
C ARG A 502 9.40 2.20 23.85
N THR A 503 10.06 3.17 23.23
CA THR A 503 10.58 3.04 21.86
C THR A 503 11.75 2.08 21.83
N VAL A 504 11.68 1.06 20.98
CA VAL A 504 12.79 0.15 20.69
C VAL A 504 13.47 0.57 19.39
N TYR A 505 14.81 0.59 19.38
CA TYR A 505 15.61 0.88 18.18
C TYR A 505 16.82 -0.07 18.10
N PRO A 506 17.00 -0.83 17.01
CA PRO A 506 16.12 -0.93 15.84
C PRO A 506 14.84 -1.74 16.13
N GLU A 507 13.74 -1.36 15.50
CA GLU A 507 12.43 -2.01 15.63
C GLU A 507 12.24 -3.15 14.63
N ARG A 508 11.26 -4.02 14.89
CA ARG A 508 10.83 -5.09 13.99
C ARG A 508 9.33 -5.02 13.73
N LEU A 509 8.93 -5.54 12.58
CA LEU A 509 7.52 -5.72 12.25
C LEU A 509 6.92 -6.84 13.10
N SER A 510 5.78 -6.55 13.72
CA SER A 510 5.05 -7.47 14.57
C SER A 510 4.56 -8.69 13.79
N ALA A 511 4.68 -9.85 14.40
CA ALA A 511 4.33 -11.11 13.77
C ALA A 511 2.80 -11.29 13.62
N GLY A 512 2.39 -11.95 12.54
CA GLY A 512 0.97 -12.22 12.27
C GLY A 512 0.15 -11.02 11.78
N SER A 513 0.76 -9.84 11.64
CA SER A 513 0.19 -8.71 10.90
C SER A 513 0.51 -8.82 9.40
N PHE A 514 -0.41 -8.34 8.56
CA PHE A 514 -0.12 -8.02 7.15
C PHE A 514 0.36 -6.58 6.97
N HIS A 515 -0.01 -5.70 7.90
CA HIS A 515 0.42 -4.31 7.92
C HIS A 515 1.75 -4.17 8.63
N ASN A 516 2.52 -3.15 8.25
CA ASN A 516 3.75 -2.78 8.93
C ASN A 516 3.42 -2.13 10.28
N ARG A 517 3.21 -2.98 11.30
CA ARG A 517 3.07 -2.58 12.71
C ARG A 517 4.35 -2.93 13.44
N PHE A 518 4.79 -2.08 14.34
CA PHE A 518 5.96 -2.31 15.19
C PHE A 518 5.64 -3.25 16.35
N ASP A 519 6.60 -4.11 16.71
CA ASP A 519 6.40 -5.14 17.74
C ASP A 519 6.33 -4.53 19.15
N SER A 520 7.13 -3.49 19.42
CA SER A 520 7.11 -2.78 20.71
C SER A 520 5.99 -1.73 20.84
N GLY A 521 5.22 -1.51 19.77
CA GLY A 521 4.26 -0.41 19.65
C GLY A 521 4.85 0.82 18.95
N HIS A 522 4.09 1.92 18.90
CA HIS A 522 4.42 3.08 18.04
C HIS A 522 4.57 4.36 18.88
N TRP A 523 5.18 4.25 20.05
CA TRP A 523 5.29 5.34 21.01
C TRP A 523 6.48 6.24 20.70
N VAL A 524 6.27 7.55 20.66
CA VAL A 524 7.34 8.58 20.65
C VAL A 524 6.94 9.75 21.54
N ARG A 525 7.89 10.65 21.83
CA ARG A 525 7.65 11.89 22.57
C ARG A 525 7.61 13.09 21.63
N PHE A 526 6.70 14.02 21.90
CA PHE A 526 6.62 15.31 21.24
C PHE A 526 6.94 16.42 22.25
N ASN A 527 7.96 17.23 21.95
CA ASN A 527 8.31 18.46 22.66
C ASN A 527 8.02 19.65 21.74
N ILE A 528 7.68 20.83 22.27
CA ILE A 528 7.63 22.04 21.44
C ILE A 528 9.03 22.33 20.92
N ARG A 529 9.14 22.56 19.61
CA ARG A 529 10.39 23.01 19.00
C ARG A 529 10.63 24.48 19.35
N SER A 530 11.83 24.77 19.85
CA SER A 530 12.29 26.10 20.26
C SER A 530 12.68 26.99 19.08
#